data_AF-A0A3D4XHT6-F1
#
_entry.id   AF-A0A3D4XHT6-F1
#
_cell.length_a   1.000
_cell.length_b   1.000
_cell.length_c   1.000
_cell.angle_alpha   90.00
_cell.angle_beta   90.00
_cell.angle_gamma   90.00
#
_symmetry.space_group_name_H-M   'P 1'
#
loop_
_entity.id
_entity.type
_entity.pdbx_description
1 polymer ?
#
loop_
_entity_poly.entity_id
_entity_poly.type
_entity_poly.pdbx_seq_one_letter_code
_entity_poly.pdbx_strand_id
1 'polypeptide(L)'
;MKSTTFEKEILELESNLSRYAYSLTSNRDDAKDLVQETFFKAFNNQEKFNEHTNIKAWVYTIMKNTFINDYRRRTKRQTLFNEDVHEFVINNKPSDYGPEADFGFRELTKVVNSLEPEFRVPFQMHDNGFKYQEIADELGLHLGTVKSRIHFSRQKLMEKLK
;
A
#
# COMPACT_ATOMS: atom_id res chain seq x y z
N MET A 1 27.47 7.76 11.41
CA MET A 1 26.52 8.83 11.80
C MET A 1 25.52 9.14 10.69
N LYS A 2 24.73 8.15 10.21
CA LYS A 2 23.64 8.36 9.24
C LYS A 2 22.21 8.23 9.86
N SER A 3 22.12 7.88 11.15
CA SER A 3 20.84 7.60 11.84
C SER A 3 19.95 8.83 12.02
N THR A 4 20.56 9.99 12.32
CA THR A 4 19.83 11.17 12.81
C THR A 4 18.94 11.82 11.76
N THR A 5 19.33 11.80 10.48
CA THR A 5 18.52 12.40 9.40
C THR A 5 17.30 11.55 9.09
N PHE A 6 17.48 10.23 8.96
CA PHE A 6 16.39 9.29 8.69
C PHE A 6 15.35 9.28 9.81
N GLU A 7 15.79 9.22 11.07
CA GLU A 7 14.90 9.27 12.24
C GLU A 7 14.07 10.55 12.25
N LYS A 8 14.70 11.70 11.98
CA LYS A 8 14.01 12.98 11.94
C LYS A 8 12.98 13.04 10.82
N GLU A 9 13.33 12.62 9.61
CA GLU A 9 12.41 12.60 8.47
C GLU A 9 11.20 11.69 8.72
N ILE A 10 11.39 10.53 9.37
CA ILE A 10 10.28 9.65 9.73
C ILE A 10 9.37 10.27 10.79
N LEU A 11 9.94 10.90 11.83
CA LEU A 11 9.16 11.54 12.89
C LEU A 11 8.34 12.73 12.34
N GLU A 12 8.86 13.47 11.37
CA GLU A 12 8.12 14.54 10.69
C GLU A 12 6.87 14.03 9.94
N LEU A 13 6.80 12.73 9.62
CA LEU A 13 5.64 12.11 8.97
C LEU A 13 4.53 11.69 9.96
N GLU A 14 4.77 11.74 11.28
CA GLU A 14 3.86 11.19 12.30
C GLU A 14 2.42 11.69 12.18
N SER A 15 2.23 13.01 12.06
CA SER A 15 0.88 13.61 11.95
C SER A 15 0.14 13.11 10.71
N ASN A 16 0.85 13.03 9.58
CA ASN A 16 0.27 12.57 8.31
C ASN A 16 -0.05 11.06 8.36
N LEU A 17 0.86 10.27 8.93
CA LEU A 17 0.68 8.82 9.12
C LEU A 17 -0.46 8.52 10.08
N SER A 18 -0.64 9.32 11.13
CA SER A 18 -1.75 9.18 12.08
C SER A 18 -3.10 9.41 11.41
N ARG A 19 -3.20 10.43 10.54
CA ARG A 19 -4.41 10.69 9.75
C ARG A 19 -4.71 9.55 8.78
N TYR A 20 -3.69 9.05 8.09
CA TYR A 20 -3.85 7.94 7.16
C TYR A 20 -4.20 6.63 7.88
N ALA A 21 -3.56 6.34 9.02
CA ALA A 21 -3.91 5.19 9.85
C ALA A 21 -5.35 5.27 10.35
N TYR A 22 -5.83 6.48 10.70
CA TYR A 22 -7.22 6.68 11.08
C TYR A 22 -8.19 6.46 9.91
N SER A 23 -7.86 6.91 8.70
CA SER A 23 -8.70 6.61 7.53
C SER A 23 -8.78 5.11 7.26
N LEU A 24 -7.70 4.35 7.49
CA LEU A 24 -7.70 2.90 7.30
C LEU A 24 -8.50 2.15 8.38
N THR A 25 -8.35 2.54 9.64
CA THR A 25 -8.87 1.78 10.80
C THR A 25 -10.23 2.24 11.30
N SER A 26 -10.59 3.52 11.07
CA SER A 26 -11.77 4.18 11.65
C SER A 26 -11.86 4.08 13.18
N ASN A 27 -10.76 3.75 13.86
CA ASN A 27 -10.65 3.61 15.32
C ASN A 27 -9.35 4.26 15.78
N ARG A 28 -9.40 5.09 16.83
CA ARG A 28 -8.23 5.87 17.29
C ARG A 28 -7.13 5.01 17.91
N ASP A 29 -7.49 3.94 18.62
CA ASP A 29 -6.52 3.07 19.29
C ASP A 29 -5.85 2.15 18.26
N ASP A 30 -6.63 1.53 17.37
CA ASP A 30 -6.07 0.76 16.25
C ASP A 30 -5.19 1.64 15.34
N ALA A 31 -5.56 2.91 15.11
CA ALA A 31 -4.73 3.84 14.35
C ALA A 31 -3.38 4.10 15.01
N LYS A 32 -3.36 4.34 16.33
CA LYS A 32 -2.11 4.53 17.10
C LYS A 32 -1.23 3.30 17.05
N ASP A 33 -1.81 2.11 17.20
CA ASP A 33 -1.08 0.85 17.13
C ASP A 33 -0.48 0.63 15.73
N LEU A 34 -1.25 0.94 14.68
CA LEU A 34 -0.76 0.87 13.30
C LEU A 34 0.41 1.84 13.04
N VAL A 35 0.36 3.06 13.56
CA VAL A 35 1.46 4.04 13.45
C VAL A 35 2.71 3.51 14.15
N GLN A 36 2.58 3.04 15.40
CA GLN A 36 3.70 2.53 16.18
C GLN A 36 4.36 1.32 15.50
N GLU A 37 3.57 0.35 15.05
CA GLU A 37 4.06 -0.83 14.33
C GLU A 37 4.74 -0.44 13.00
N THR A 38 4.23 0.58 12.32
CA THR A 38 4.83 1.12 11.10
C THR A 38 6.23 1.68 11.38
N PHE A 39 6.37 2.51 12.41
CA PHE A 39 7.67 3.06 12.80
C PHE A 39 8.63 1.98 13.24
N PHE A 40 8.19 1.04 14.07
CA PHE A 40 9.02 -0.09 14.48
C PHE A 40 9.57 -0.86 13.28
N LYS A 41 8.74 -1.16 12.28
CA LYS A 41 9.19 -1.81 11.04
C LYS A 41 10.08 -0.93 10.18
N ALA A 42 9.82 0.36 10.09
CA ALA A 42 10.64 1.28 9.33
C ALA A 42 12.06 1.34 9.90
N PHE A 43 12.20 1.47 11.23
CA PHE A 43 13.50 1.44 11.89
C PHE A 43 14.19 0.08 11.75
N ASN A 44 13.49 -1.03 11.96
CA ASN A 44 14.08 -2.37 11.78
C ASN A 44 14.49 -2.69 10.33
N ASN A 45 13.91 -2.02 9.34
CA ASN A 45 14.23 -2.22 7.93
C ASN A 45 14.96 -1.02 7.32
N GLN A 46 15.57 -0.15 8.13
CA GLN A 46 16.28 1.03 7.67
C GLN A 46 17.37 0.67 6.65
N GLU A 47 18.07 -0.46 6.80
CA GLU A 47 19.09 -0.92 5.84
C GLU A 47 18.52 -1.22 4.45
N LYS A 48 17.22 -1.49 4.34
CA LYS A 48 16.53 -1.72 3.04
C LYS A 48 16.07 -0.42 2.40
N PHE A 49 16.15 0.70 3.11
CA PHE A 49 15.86 2.01 2.55
C PHE A 49 17.04 2.45 1.66
N ASN A 50 16.74 2.74 0.40
CA ASN A 50 17.71 3.33 -0.52
C ASN A 50 17.49 4.84 -0.54
N GLU A 51 18.55 5.63 -0.34
CA GLU A 51 18.53 7.11 -0.30
C GLU A 51 17.91 7.75 -1.56
N HIS A 52 17.86 7.04 -2.69
CA HIS A 52 17.19 7.50 -3.92
C HIS A 52 15.67 7.25 -3.92
N THR A 53 15.12 6.68 -2.85
CA THR A 53 13.69 6.37 -2.71
C THR A 53 13.02 7.47 -1.89
N ASN A 54 11.83 7.89 -2.29
CA ASN A 54 11.04 8.82 -1.50
C ASN A 54 10.65 8.17 -0.15
N ILE A 55 11.18 8.70 0.95
CA ILE A 55 10.96 8.18 2.31
C ILE A 55 9.47 8.14 2.69
N LYS A 56 8.71 9.17 2.31
CA LYS A 56 7.26 9.22 2.53
C LYS A 56 6.57 8.06 1.85
N ALA A 57 6.85 7.83 0.57
CA ALA A 57 6.25 6.71 -0.17
C ALA A 57 6.62 5.34 0.44
N TRP A 58 7.87 5.20 0.90
CA TRP A 58 8.35 3.98 1.52
C TRP A 58 7.65 3.68 2.86
N VAL A 59 7.55 4.66 3.77
CA VAL A 59 6.87 4.48 5.06
C VAL A 59 5.37 4.24 4.89
N TYR A 60 4.71 4.93 3.96
CA TYR A 60 3.29 4.67 3.65
C TYR A 60 3.06 3.26 3.10
N THR A 61 4.01 2.73 2.33
CA THR A 61 3.96 1.34 1.85
C THR A 61 4.08 0.36 3.01
N ILE A 62 4.97 0.61 3.97
CA ILE A 62 5.09 -0.20 5.20
C ILE A 62 3.78 -0.19 5.99
N MET A 63 3.16 0.98 6.16
CA MET A 63 1.88 1.12 6.87
C MET A 63 0.76 0.37 6.17
N LYS A 64 0.56 0.58 4.86
CA LYS A 64 -0.47 -0.10 4.06
C LYS A 64 -0.32 -1.62 4.15
N ASN A 65 0.90 -2.12 3.97
CA ASN A 65 1.18 -3.56 4.06
C ASN A 65 0.96 -4.09 5.48
N THR A 66 1.30 -3.33 6.51
CA THR A 66 1.06 -3.71 7.91
C THR A 66 -0.43 -3.83 8.18
N PHE A 67 -1.22 -2.83 7.79
CA PHE A 67 -2.68 -2.85 7.94
C PHE A 67 -3.32 -4.03 7.21
N ILE A 68 -2.99 -4.23 5.93
CA ILE A 68 -3.55 -5.33 5.12
C ILE A 68 -3.22 -6.69 5.74
N ASN A 69 -1.98 -6.88 6.19
CA ASN A 69 -1.57 -8.12 6.83
C ASN A 69 -2.29 -8.34 8.16
N ASP A 70 -2.47 -7.29 8.97
CA ASP A 70 -3.21 -7.40 10.23
C ASP A 70 -4.69 -7.71 10.01
N TYR A 71 -5.33 -7.00 9.09
CA TYR A 71 -6.71 -7.26 8.67
C TYR A 71 -6.89 -8.71 8.24
N ARG A 72 -6.03 -9.22 7.32
CA ARG A 72 -6.07 -10.62 6.89
C ARG A 72 -5.88 -11.62 8.03
N ARG A 73 -5.01 -11.32 9.01
CA ARG A 73 -4.83 -12.16 10.21
C ARG A 73 -6.07 -12.16 11.09
N ARG A 74 -6.70 -10.99 11.29
CA ARG A 74 -7.97 -10.86 12.04
C ARG A 74 -9.09 -11.63 11.34
N THR A 75 -9.27 -11.45 10.02
CA THR A 75 -10.26 -12.18 9.22
C THR A 75 -10.00 -13.68 9.21
N LYS A 76 -8.76 -14.14 9.07
CA LYS A 76 -8.44 -15.58 9.13
C LYS A 76 -8.75 -16.20 10.50
N ARG A 77 -8.58 -15.44 11.58
CA ARG A 77 -8.97 -15.85 12.94
C ARG A 77 -10.48 -15.85 13.12
N GLN A 78 -11.19 -14.93 12.47
CA GLN A 78 -12.65 -14.79 12.53
C GLN A 78 -13.40 -15.74 11.57
N THR A 79 -12.78 -16.17 10.47
CA THR A 79 -13.35 -17.15 9.50
C THR A 79 -13.34 -18.58 10.04
N LEU A 80 -12.80 -18.83 11.24
CA LEU A 80 -13.18 -20.01 12.03
C LEU A 80 -14.64 -19.92 12.54
N PHE A 81 -15.31 -18.77 12.37
CA PHE A 81 -16.66 -18.51 12.88
C PHE A 81 -17.64 -17.80 11.93
N ASN A 82 -17.28 -17.36 10.72
CA ASN A 82 -18.21 -17.08 9.60
C ASN A 82 -17.44 -16.67 8.34
N GLU A 83 -17.83 -17.24 7.18
CA GLU A 83 -17.48 -16.76 5.85
C GLU A 83 -18.37 -15.56 5.53
N ASP A 84 -17.79 -14.36 5.44
CA ASP A 84 -18.17 -13.32 4.49
C ASP A 84 -17.39 -12.03 4.78
N VAL A 85 -17.43 -11.11 3.81
CA VAL A 85 -17.04 -9.69 3.88
C VAL A 85 -15.66 -9.36 3.28
N HIS A 86 -15.67 -9.34 1.94
CA HIS A 86 -14.61 -8.86 1.04
C HIS A 86 -14.59 -7.31 0.88
N GLU A 87 -15.35 -6.54 1.66
CA GLU A 87 -15.76 -5.19 1.22
C GLU A 87 -15.01 -3.99 1.86
N PHE A 88 -14.22 -4.16 2.92
CA PHE A 88 -13.75 -2.99 3.69
C PHE A 88 -12.52 -2.25 3.11
N VAL A 89 -11.80 -2.81 2.13
CA VAL A 89 -10.58 -2.19 1.57
C VAL A 89 -10.90 -1.16 0.46
N ILE A 90 -12.15 -1.06 0.01
CA ILE A 90 -12.48 -0.42 -1.28
C ILE A 90 -12.38 1.12 -1.29
N ASN A 91 -12.47 1.84 -0.16
CA ASN A 91 -12.76 3.29 -0.23
C ASN A 91 -11.88 4.29 0.54
N ASN A 92 -10.81 3.89 1.24
CA ASN A 92 -10.03 4.87 2.00
C ASN A 92 -8.81 5.41 1.22
N LYS A 93 -9.06 6.42 0.38
CA LYS A 93 -8.02 7.25 -0.23
C LYS A 93 -7.65 8.40 0.73
N PRO A 94 -6.38 8.55 1.14
CA PRO A 94 -5.96 9.72 1.92
C PRO A 94 -6.01 10.95 1.01
N SER A 95 -6.93 11.86 1.29
CA SER A 95 -7.11 13.15 0.60
C SER A 95 -6.15 14.25 1.07
N ASP A 96 -5.16 13.94 1.91
CA ASP A 96 -4.29 14.94 2.57
C ASP A 96 -2.89 15.08 1.94
N TYR A 97 -2.79 14.67 0.68
CA TYR A 97 -1.69 15.02 -0.18
C TYR A 97 -2.03 16.39 -0.79
N GLY A 98 -1.27 17.45 -0.47
CA GLY A 98 -1.54 18.82 -0.96
C GLY A 98 -1.77 18.91 -2.48
N PRO A 99 -2.13 20.09 -3.03
CA PRO A 99 -2.67 20.23 -4.39
C PRO A 99 -1.90 19.50 -5.50
N GLU A 100 -0.56 19.46 -5.42
CA GLU A 100 0.31 18.73 -6.36
C GLU A 100 0.14 17.21 -6.31
N ALA A 101 -0.08 16.64 -5.14
CA ALA A 101 -0.17 15.20 -4.97
C ALA A 101 -1.62 14.69 -5.19
N ASP A 102 -2.64 15.56 -5.09
CA ASP A 102 -3.98 15.28 -5.66
C ASP A 102 -3.95 15.29 -7.20
N PHE A 103 -3.17 16.19 -7.83
CA PHE A 103 -2.96 16.17 -9.28
C PHE A 103 -2.25 14.90 -9.76
N GLY A 104 -1.13 14.54 -9.10
CA GLY A 104 -0.40 13.30 -9.40
C GLY A 104 -1.25 12.04 -9.22
N PHE A 105 -2.13 12.01 -8.20
CA PHE A 105 -3.03 10.89 -7.96
C PHE A 105 -4.13 10.75 -9.03
N ARG A 106 -4.69 11.86 -9.51
CA ARG A 106 -5.67 11.86 -10.60
C ARG A 106 -5.06 11.40 -11.92
N GLU A 107 -3.87 11.88 -12.24
CA GLU A 107 -3.13 11.43 -13.44
C GLU A 107 -2.76 9.95 -13.34
N LEU A 108 -2.27 9.49 -12.18
CA LEU A 108 -2.03 8.06 -11.93
C LEU A 108 -3.30 7.23 -12.16
N THR A 109 -4.43 7.67 -11.61
CA THR A 109 -5.72 6.98 -11.76
C THR A 109 -6.14 6.89 -13.22
N LYS A 110 -5.98 7.97 -14.00
CA LYS A 110 -6.24 7.96 -15.45
C LYS A 110 -5.33 6.98 -16.18
N VAL A 111 -4.04 6.94 -15.84
CA VAL A 111 -3.09 6.03 -16.49
C VAL A 111 -3.42 4.58 -16.18
N VAL A 112 -3.70 4.24 -14.91
CA VAL A 112 -4.15 2.89 -14.54
C VAL A 112 -5.43 2.52 -15.30
N ASN A 113 -6.39 3.43 -15.41
CA ASN A 113 -7.62 3.23 -16.17
C ASN A 113 -7.41 3.18 -17.70
N SER A 114 -6.26 3.59 -18.20
CA SER A 114 -5.89 3.47 -19.62
C SER A 114 -5.24 2.13 -19.97
N LEU A 115 -4.77 1.36 -18.97
CA LEU A 115 -4.22 0.02 -19.18
C LEU A 115 -5.33 -0.95 -19.61
N GLU A 116 -5.03 -1.89 -20.50
CA GLU A 116 -5.98 -2.95 -20.84
C GLU A 116 -6.34 -3.77 -19.58
N PRO A 117 -7.58 -4.33 -19.51
CA PRO A 117 -8.04 -5.07 -18.35
C PRO A 117 -7.09 -6.18 -17.90
N GLU A 118 -6.43 -6.85 -18.85
CA GLU A 118 -5.46 -7.92 -18.57
C GLU A 118 -4.27 -7.48 -17.73
N PHE A 119 -3.88 -6.21 -17.80
CA PHE A 119 -2.79 -5.63 -17.00
C PHE A 119 -3.34 -4.90 -15.77
N ARG A 120 -4.46 -4.19 -15.95
CA ARG A 120 -5.11 -3.39 -14.91
C ARG A 120 -5.61 -4.24 -13.74
N VAL A 121 -6.31 -5.34 -14.03
CA VAL A 121 -6.97 -6.15 -12.99
C VAL A 121 -5.95 -6.81 -12.05
N PRO A 122 -4.91 -7.54 -12.54
CA PRO A 122 -3.88 -8.09 -11.66
C PRO A 122 -3.14 -7.01 -10.85
N PHE A 123 -2.89 -5.84 -11.46
CA PHE A 123 -2.24 -4.72 -10.78
C PHE A 123 -3.10 -4.16 -9.64
N GLN A 124 -4.39 -3.92 -9.90
CA GLN A 124 -5.32 -3.43 -8.88
C GLN A 124 -5.50 -4.43 -7.74
N MET A 125 -5.64 -5.72 -8.04
CA MET A 125 -5.71 -6.75 -7.00
C MET A 125 -4.44 -6.77 -6.14
N HIS A 126 -3.26 -6.70 -6.77
CA HIS A 126 -2.01 -6.63 -6.02
C HIS A 126 -1.91 -5.34 -5.18
N ASP A 127 -2.31 -4.18 -5.72
CA ASP A 127 -2.33 -2.93 -4.96
C ASP A 127 -3.32 -2.98 -3.78
N ASN A 128 -4.42 -3.72 -3.93
CA ASN A 128 -5.37 -4.01 -2.87
C ASN A 128 -4.86 -5.06 -1.86
N GLY A 129 -3.64 -5.56 -2.03
CA GLY A 129 -2.97 -6.43 -1.08
C GLY A 129 -3.04 -7.92 -1.37
N PHE A 130 -3.60 -8.34 -2.50
CA PHE A 130 -3.59 -9.74 -2.91
C PHE A 130 -2.17 -10.24 -3.17
N LYS A 131 -1.87 -11.44 -2.69
CA LYS A 131 -0.60 -12.13 -3.01
C LYS A 131 -0.64 -12.59 -4.46
N TYR A 132 0.52 -12.67 -5.09
CA TYR A 132 0.64 -13.16 -6.46
C TYR A 132 -0.04 -14.52 -6.70
N GLN A 133 0.01 -15.43 -5.73
CA GLN A 133 -0.66 -16.72 -5.82
C GLN A 133 -2.18 -16.59 -5.75
N GLU A 134 -2.71 -15.78 -4.83
CA GLU A 134 -4.15 -15.53 -4.72
C GLU A 134 -4.72 -14.92 -6.02
N ILE A 135 -3.97 -14.01 -6.65
CA ILE A 135 -4.35 -13.42 -7.95
C ILE A 135 -4.30 -14.46 -9.07
N ALA A 136 -3.29 -15.34 -9.05
CA ALA A 136 -3.14 -16.41 -10.04
C ALA A 136 -4.33 -17.38 -9.97
N ASP A 137 -4.70 -17.78 -8.76
CA ASP A 137 -5.81 -18.69 -8.50
C ASP A 137 -7.16 -18.04 -8.88
N GLU A 138 -7.40 -16.79 -8.46
CA GLU A 138 -8.64 -16.04 -8.76
C GLU A 138 -8.85 -15.81 -10.27
N LEU A 139 -7.79 -15.47 -10.99
CA LEU A 139 -7.87 -15.16 -12.42
C LEU A 139 -7.65 -16.39 -13.33
N GLY A 140 -7.39 -17.58 -12.76
CA GLY A 140 -7.06 -18.78 -13.53
C GLY A 140 -5.77 -18.66 -14.36
N LEU A 141 -4.79 -17.89 -13.86
CA LEU A 141 -3.54 -17.58 -14.56
C LEU A 141 -2.35 -18.30 -13.91
N HIS A 142 -1.28 -18.53 -14.68
CA HIS A 142 -0.01 -18.94 -14.09
C HIS A 142 0.62 -17.81 -13.27
N LEU A 143 1.29 -18.16 -12.16
CA LEU A 143 1.99 -17.22 -11.29
C LEU A 143 2.99 -16.33 -12.05
N GLY A 144 3.69 -16.90 -13.05
CA GLY A 144 4.60 -16.16 -13.91
C GLY A 144 3.91 -15.06 -14.73
N THR A 145 2.71 -15.35 -15.24
CA THR A 145 1.87 -14.42 -16.01
C THR A 145 1.37 -13.26 -15.15
N VAL A 146 1.01 -13.53 -13.89
CA VAL A 146 0.61 -12.48 -12.94
C VAL A 146 1.80 -11.56 -12.64
N LYS A 147 2.98 -12.12 -12.36
CA LYS A 147 4.20 -11.33 -12.11
C LYS A 147 4.57 -10.46 -13.31
N SER A 148 4.53 -11.01 -14.53
CA SER A 148 4.87 -10.25 -15.74
C SER A 148 3.85 -9.14 -16.03
N ARG A 149 2.54 -9.42 -15.91
CA ARG A 149 1.48 -8.41 -16.10
C ARG A 149 1.55 -7.26 -15.10
N ILE A 150 1.82 -7.55 -13.82
CA ILE A 150 2.02 -6.51 -12.79
C ILE A 150 3.29 -5.72 -13.07
N HIS A 151 4.39 -6.38 -13.44
CA HIS A 151 5.64 -5.69 -13.78
C HIS A 151 5.44 -4.74 -14.96
N PHE A 152 4.80 -5.19 -16.02
CA PHE A 152 4.50 -4.38 -17.21
C PHE A 152 3.60 -3.19 -16.87
N SER A 153 2.58 -3.39 -16.02
CA SER A 153 1.72 -2.31 -15.54
C SER A 153 2.53 -1.22 -14.82
N ARG A 154 3.48 -1.61 -13.96
CA ARG A 154 4.38 -0.68 -13.27
C ARG A 154 5.27 0.09 -14.24
N GLN A 155 5.84 -0.56 -15.25
CA GLN A 155 6.67 0.10 -16.26
C GLN A 155 5.88 1.16 -17.04
N LYS A 156 4.67 0.83 -17.50
CA LYS A 156 3.80 1.80 -18.19
C LYS A 156 3.43 3.00 -17.32
N LEU A 157 3.20 2.77 -16.02
CA LEU A 157 2.94 3.85 -15.08
C LEU A 157 4.17 4.76 -14.92
N MET A 158 5.37 4.17 -14.83
CA MET A 158 6.63 4.92 -14.73
C MET A 158 6.93 5.76 -15.98
N GLU A 159 6.64 5.25 -17.18
CA GLU A 159 6.83 5.98 -18.44
C GLU A 159 5.93 7.21 -18.55
N LYS A 160 4.69 7.12 -18.08
CA LYS A 160 3.71 8.22 -18.15
C LYS A 160 3.87 9.28 -17.06
N LEU A 161 4.59 8.95 -15.99
CA LEU A 161 4.88 9.85 -14.86
C LEU A 161 6.23 10.56 -14.97
N LYS A 162 7.00 10.25 -16.02
CA LYS A 162 8.23 10.98 -16.40
C LYS A 162 7.90 12.26 -17.15
#